data_AF-A0AAN7IXJ4-F1
#
_entry.id   AF-A0AAN7IXJ4-F1
#
_cell.length_a   1.000
_cell.length_b   1.000
_cell.length_c   1.000
_cell.angle_alpha   90.00
_cell.angle_beta   90.00
_cell.angle_gamma   90.00
#
_symmetry.space_group_name_H-M   'P 1'
#
loop_
_entity.id
_entity.type
_entity.pdbx_description
1 polymer ?
#
loop_
_entity_poly.entity_id
_entity_poly.type
_entity_poly.pdbx_seq_one_letter_code
_entity_poly.pdbx_strand_id
1 'polypeptide(L)'
;MEVRRENRNIHDNQRRQLAKQFELKRNLFKAFLRDPELPPELREQQQYKLAKLPRNSSFTRLRNRCIFTGRSRGVYQVFRMSRIVFRELASKVVLYVPVKTSLEWTLQSHADGILHTLSHLSSTIIILPSSLKGGKG
;
A
#
# COMPACT_ATOMS: atom_id res chain seq x y z
N MET A 1 -15.63 -26.88 8.41
CA MET A 1 -15.28 -26.20 7.15
C MET A 1 -14.07 -26.89 6.61
N GLU A 2 -14.27 -27.77 5.63
CA GLU A 2 -13.16 -28.55 5.10
C GLU A 2 -12.31 -27.64 4.22
N VAL A 3 -11.12 -27.31 4.71
CA VAL A 3 -10.09 -26.63 3.94
C VAL A 3 -9.70 -27.60 2.84
N ARG A 4 -10.34 -27.49 1.67
CA ARG A 4 -9.88 -28.17 0.46
C ARG A 4 -8.39 -27.82 0.34
N ARG A 5 -7.53 -28.82 0.49
CA ARG A 5 -6.07 -28.72 0.26
C ARG A 5 -5.85 -28.39 -1.21
N GLU A 6 -6.07 -27.14 -1.59
CA GLU A 6 -5.95 -26.71 -2.96
C GLU A 6 -4.47 -26.53 -3.30
N ASN A 7 -3.95 -27.47 -4.09
CA ASN A 7 -2.60 -27.48 -4.67
C ASN A 7 -2.20 -26.17 -5.40
N ARG A 8 -3.13 -25.25 -5.67
CA ARG A 8 -2.87 -23.96 -6.34
C ARG A 8 -2.23 -22.91 -5.44
N ASN A 9 -2.47 -22.95 -4.12
CA ASN A 9 -1.82 -22.02 -3.19
C ASN A 9 -0.32 -22.34 -3.06
N ILE A 10 0.05 -23.62 -3.17
CA ILE A 10 1.45 -24.08 -3.14
C ILE A 10 2.24 -23.47 -4.30
N HIS A 11 1.72 -23.57 -5.53
CA HIS A 11 2.38 -22.99 -6.70
C HIS A 11 2.47 -21.46 -6.63
N ASP A 12 1.46 -20.78 -6.10
CA ASP A 12 1.53 -19.32 -5.92
C ASP A 12 2.58 -18.94 -4.86
N ASN A 13 2.68 -19.72 -3.78
CA ASN A 13 3.69 -19.54 -2.76
C ASN A 13 5.12 -19.74 -3.30
N GLN A 14 5.34 -20.80 -4.09
CA GLN A 14 6.62 -21.03 -4.79
C GLN A 14 7.00 -19.83 -5.67
N ARG A 15 6.04 -19.25 -6.39
CA ARG A 15 6.28 -18.04 -7.20
C ARG A 15 6.60 -16.82 -6.34
N ARG A 16 5.97 -16.64 -5.17
CA ARG A 16 6.28 -15.55 -4.24
C ARG A 16 7.69 -15.66 -3.69
N GLN A 17 8.12 -16.88 -3.32
CA GLN A 17 9.48 -17.15 -2.87
C GLN A 17 10.49 -16.82 -3.97
N LEU A 18 10.27 -17.30 -5.20
CA LEU A 18 11.11 -16.98 -6.35
C LEU A 18 11.12 -15.47 -6.65
N ALA A 19 9.96 -14.80 -6.59
CA ALA A 19 9.88 -13.36 -6.81
C ALA A 19 10.72 -12.57 -5.79
N LYS A 20 10.65 -12.95 -4.51
CA LYS A 20 11.46 -12.37 -3.44
C LYS A 20 12.96 -12.58 -3.67
N GLN A 21 13.38 -13.76 -4.12
CA GLN A 21 14.79 -14.05 -4.41
C GLN A 21 15.36 -13.19 -5.55
N PHE A 22 14.58 -12.89 -6.58
CA PHE A 22 15.04 -12.18 -7.78
C PHE A 22 14.58 -10.71 -7.86
N GLU A 23 14.03 -10.16 -6.78
CA GLU A 23 13.48 -8.80 -6.73
C GLU A 23 14.55 -7.74 -7.03
N LEU A 24 15.63 -7.74 -6.26
CA LEU A 24 16.74 -6.80 -6.41
C LEU A 24 17.34 -6.85 -7.82
N LYS A 25 17.65 -8.06 -8.33
CA LYS A 25 18.23 -8.24 -9.66
C LYS A 25 17.32 -7.68 -10.76
N ARG A 26 16.01 -7.92 -10.68
CA ARG A 26 15.05 -7.37 -11.66
C ARG A 26 14.93 -5.86 -11.57
N ASN A 27 14.92 -5.30 -10.36
CA ASN A 27 14.81 -3.86 -10.17
C ASN A 27 16.05 -3.15 -10.72
N LEU A 28 17.25 -3.69 -10.48
CA LEU A 28 18.50 -3.18 -11.05
C LEU A 28 18.49 -3.20 -12.57
N PHE A 29 18.18 -4.34 -13.20
CA PHE A 29 18.13 -4.42 -14.66
C PHE A 29 17.08 -3.49 -15.27
N LYS A 30 15.91 -3.36 -14.62
CA LYS A 30 14.88 -2.42 -15.07
C LYS A 30 15.28 -0.96 -14.89
N ALA A 31 16.09 -0.62 -13.89
CA ALA A 31 16.61 0.73 -13.71
C ALA A 31 17.53 1.10 -14.88
N PHE A 32 18.53 0.26 -15.19
CA PHE A 32 19.42 0.48 -16.33
C PHE A 32 18.69 0.59 -17.66
N LEU A 33 17.58 -0.14 -17.85
CA LEU A 33 16.78 -0.06 -19.07
C LEU A 33 15.96 1.23 -19.17
N ARG A 34 15.69 1.93 -18.07
CA ARG A 34 14.97 3.21 -18.05
C ARG A 34 15.88 4.40 -18.36
N ASP A 35 17.18 4.25 -18.13
CA ASP A 35 18.15 5.33 -18.30
C ASP A 35 18.45 5.56 -19.81
N PRO A 36 18.13 6.76 -20.35
CA PRO A 36 18.33 7.05 -21.77
C PRO A 36 19.80 7.31 -22.13
N GLU A 37 20.59 7.80 -21.18
CA GLU A 37 22.01 8.16 -21.35
C GLU A 37 22.96 6.96 -21.49
N LEU A 38 22.49 5.75 -21.14
CA LEU A 38 23.32 4.56 -21.23
C LEU A 38 23.60 4.18 -22.69
N PRO A 39 24.83 3.74 -23.02
CA PRO A 39 25.16 3.19 -24.32
C PRO A 39 24.18 2.06 -24.73
N PRO A 40 23.78 2.00 -26.01
CA PRO A 40 22.81 1.02 -26.48
C PRO A 40 23.27 -0.43 -26.26
N GLU A 41 24.56 -0.72 -26.45
CA GLU A 41 25.13 -2.05 -26.23
C GLU A 41 24.94 -2.54 -24.78
N LEU A 42 25.17 -1.66 -23.80
CA LEU A 42 24.96 -1.99 -22.39
C LEU A 42 23.48 -2.23 -22.09
N ARG A 43 22.59 -1.43 -22.69
CA ARG A 43 21.13 -1.60 -22.56
C ARG A 43 20.68 -2.97 -23.08
N GLU A 44 21.18 -3.38 -24.25
CA GLU A 44 20.91 -4.69 -24.84
C GLU A 44 21.42 -5.85 -23.97
N GLN A 45 22.63 -5.73 -23.42
CA GLN A 45 23.17 -6.73 -22.50
C GLN A 45 22.30 -6.88 -21.23
N GLN A 46 21.81 -5.78 -20.65
CA GLN A 46 20.93 -5.83 -19.49
C GLN A 46 19.55 -6.40 -19.86
N GLN A 47 19.03 -6.10 -21.05
CA GLN A 47 17.80 -6.71 -21.56
C GLN A 47 17.93 -8.23 -21.70
N TYR A 48 19.05 -8.70 -22.24
CA TYR A 48 19.35 -10.14 -22.33
C TYR A 48 19.42 -10.79 -20.94
N LYS A 49 20.11 -10.16 -19.98
CA LYS A 49 20.17 -10.62 -18.58
C LYS A 49 18.79 -10.67 -17.92
N LEU A 50 17.94 -9.67 -18.16
CA LEU A 50 16.57 -9.64 -17.65
C LEU A 50 15.72 -10.77 -18.25
N ALA A 51 15.89 -11.07 -19.54
CA ALA A 51 15.18 -12.15 -20.23
C ALA A 51 15.61 -13.55 -19.74
N LYS A 52 16.89 -13.72 -19.36
CA LYS A 52 17.42 -14.99 -18.83
C LYS A 52 16.86 -15.38 -17.45
N LEU A 53 16.32 -14.42 -16.69
CA LEU A 53 15.73 -14.70 -15.38
C LEU A 53 14.47 -15.58 -15.49
N PRO A 54 14.20 -16.44 -14.48
CA PRO A 54 13.05 -17.33 -14.54
C PRO A 54 11.74 -16.53 -14.67
N ARG A 55 10.86 -16.97 -15.56
CA ARG A 55 9.61 -16.25 -15.88
C ARG A 55 8.71 -16.11 -14.65
N ASN A 56 8.71 -17.12 -13.78
CA ASN A 56 7.86 -17.21 -12.59
C ASN A 56 8.25 -16.29 -11.43
N SER A 57 9.47 -15.71 -11.44
CA SER A 57 9.87 -14.74 -10.41
C SER A 57 9.37 -13.31 -10.68
N SER A 58 8.53 -13.10 -11.70
CA SER A 58 7.96 -11.78 -11.98
C SER A 58 6.76 -11.51 -11.06
N PHE A 59 6.74 -10.35 -10.39
CA PHE A 59 5.62 -9.91 -9.54
C PHE A 59 4.28 -9.87 -10.28
N THR A 60 4.28 -9.58 -11.59
CA THR A 60 3.07 -9.56 -12.43
C THR A 60 2.34 -10.91 -12.47
N ARG A 61 3.03 -12.03 -12.19
CA ARG A 61 2.44 -13.37 -12.22
C ARG A 61 1.83 -13.83 -10.90
N LEU A 62 2.08 -13.08 -9.82
CA LEU A 62 1.52 -13.39 -8.51
C LEU A 62 0.03 -13.08 -8.52
N ARG A 63 -0.78 -13.95 -7.92
CA ARG A 63 -2.20 -13.67 -7.71
C ARG A 63 -2.55 -13.71 -6.23
N ASN A 64 -3.37 -12.75 -5.83
CA ASN A 64 -4.00 -12.79 -4.52
C ASN A 64 -5.02 -13.95 -4.50
N ARG A 65 -4.83 -14.88 -3.57
CA ARG A 65 -5.73 -16.04 -3.36
C ARG A 65 -6.23 -16.04 -1.93
N CYS A 66 -7.40 -16.61 -1.72
CA CYS A 66 -7.92 -16.90 -0.39
C CYS A 66 -7.03 -17.93 0.30
N ILE A 67 -6.66 -17.67 1.55
CA ILE A 67 -5.83 -18.60 2.36
C ILE A 67 -6.59 -19.90 2.62
N PHE A 68 -7.87 -19.81 2.98
CA PHE A 68 -8.69 -20.97 3.34
C PHE A 68 -9.15 -21.81 2.15
N THR A 69 -9.52 -21.17 1.05
CA THR A 69 -10.18 -21.86 -0.08
C THR A 69 -9.41 -21.82 -1.39
N GLY A 70 -8.26 -21.13 -1.49
CA GLY A 70 -7.49 -21.04 -2.75
C GLY A 70 -8.16 -20.26 -3.90
N ARG A 71 -9.39 -19.80 -3.70
CA ARG A 71 -10.17 -18.97 -4.64
C ARG A 71 -9.39 -17.73 -5.04
N SER A 72 -9.30 -17.46 -6.34
CA SER A 72 -8.48 -16.39 -6.92
C SER A 72 -9.19 -15.04 -7.11
N ARG A 73 -10.51 -14.99 -6.94
CA ARG A 73 -11.35 -13.82 -7.25
C ARG A 73 -12.20 -13.43 -6.04
N GLY A 74 -12.46 -12.13 -5.92
CA GLY A 74 -13.23 -11.57 -4.81
C GLY A 74 -12.53 -11.80 -3.46
N VAL A 75 -11.21 -11.58 -3.44
CA VAL A 75 -10.37 -11.72 -2.24
C VAL A 75 -10.12 -10.32 -1.68
N TYR A 76 -10.48 -10.10 -0.42
CA TYR A 76 -10.13 -8.87 0.28
C TYR A 76 -8.63 -8.89 0.60
N GLN A 77 -7.90 -7.85 0.19
CA GLN A 77 -6.44 -7.81 0.34
C GLN A 77 -5.98 -7.73 1.80
N VAL A 78 -6.72 -6.98 2.63
CA VAL A 78 -6.45 -6.80 4.07
C VAL A 78 -6.54 -8.13 4.80
N PHE A 79 -7.64 -8.86 4.60
CA PHE A 79 -7.92 -10.10 5.32
C PHE A 79 -7.36 -11.35 4.65
N ARG A 80 -6.94 -11.26 3.37
CA ARG A 80 -6.50 -12.40 2.55
C ARG A 80 -7.53 -13.54 2.45
N MET A 81 -8.80 -13.20 2.54
CA MET A 81 -9.93 -14.13 2.47
C MET A 81 -10.85 -13.79 1.31
N SER A 82 -11.51 -14.81 0.75
CA SER A 82 -12.58 -14.59 -0.23
C SER A 82 -13.83 -14.02 0.43
N ARG A 83 -14.64 -13.30 -0.33
CA ARG A 83 -15.94 -12.76 0.10
C ARG A 83 -16.90 -13.81 0.70
N ILE A 84 -16.79 -15.07 0.28
CA ILE A 84 -17.65 -16.17 0.75
C ILE A 84 -17.28 -16.50 2.19
N VAL A 85 -16.00 -16.85 2.41
CA VAL A 85 -15.45 -17.13 3.74
C VAL A 85 -15.62 -15.95 4.67
N PHE A 86 -15.43 -14.73 4.17
CA PHE A 86 -15.63 -13.51 4.95
C PHE A 86 -17.07 -13.40 5.47
N ARG A 87 -18.08 -13.62 4.61
CA ARG A 87 -19.50 -13.61 5.04
C ARG A 87 -19.80 -14.71 6.03
N GLU A 88 -19.30 -15.92 5.81
CA GLU A 88 -19.53 -17.06 6.70
C GLU A 88 -18.91 -16.82 8.09
N LEU A 89 -17.74 -16.19 8.17
CA LEU A 89 -17.09 -15.87 9.42
C LEU A 89 -17.74 -14.67 10.13
N ALA A 90 -18.21 -13.67 9.37
CA ALA A 90 -18.95 -12.53 9.90
C ALA A 90 -20.28 -12.98 10.54
N SER A 91 -21.01 -13.89 9.89
CA SER A 91 -22.24 -14.47 10.44
C SER A 91 -22.01 -15.30 11.71
N LYS A 92 -20.80 -15.82 11.91
CA LYS A 92 -20.43 -16.58 13.11
C LYS A 92 -19.90 -15.68 14.25
N VAL A 93 -19.94 -14.35 14.09
CA VAL A 93 -19.41 -13.35 15.05
C VAL A 93 -17.90 -13.49 15.34
N VAL A 94 -17.18 -14.29 14.54
CA VAL A 94 -15.74 -14.55 14.72
C VAL A 94 -14.87 -13.37 14.23
N LEU A 95 -15.41 -12.54 13.33
CA LEU A 95 -14.70 -11.38 12.80
C LEU A 95 -15.27 -10.09 13.38
N TYR A 96 -14.47 -9.39 14.19
CA TYR A 96 -14.72 -7.98 14.47
C TYR A 96 -14.36 -7.17 13.22
N VAL A 97 -15.39 -6.77 12.48
CA VAL A 97 -15.25 -5.85 11.35
C VAL A 97 -15.76 -4.50 11.86
N PRO A 98 -14.90 -3.47 11.98
CA PRO A 98 -15.39 -2.13 12.28
C PRO A 98 -16.23 -1.67 11.08
N VAL A 99 -17.55 -1.75 11.22
CA VAL A 99 -18.48 -1.15 10.28
C VAL A 99 -18.54 0.32 10.67
N LYS A 100 -17.87 1.18 9.89
CA LYS A 100 -18.10 2.62 10.03
C LYS A 100 -19.58 2.88 9.77
N THR A 101 -20.33 3.13 10.82
CA THR A 101 -21.70 3.63 10.70
C THR A 101 -21.62 5.09 10.28
N SER A 102 -22.62 5.60 9.53
CA SER A 102 -22.65 7.01 9.13
C SER A 102 -22.48 7.99 10.31
N LEU A 103 -22.83 7.55 11.52
CA LEU A 103 -22.71 8.30 12.76
C LEU A 103 -21.25 8.55 13.19
N GLU A 104 -20.33 7.60 12.95
CA GLU A 104 -18.91 7.80 13.26
C GLU A 104 -18.25 8.85 12.33
N TRP A 105 -18.72 8.96 11.08
CA TRP A 105 -18.22 10.00 10.17
C TRP A 105 -18.61 11.41 10.65
N THR A 106 -19.81 11.56 11.22
CA THR A 106 -20.24 12.86 11.76
C THR A 106 -19.46 13.27 13.01
N LEU A 107 -19.07 12.33 13.88
CA LEU A 107 -18.29 12.62 15.08
C LEU A 107 -16.84 13.01 14.74
N GLN A 108 -16.23 12.38 13.72
CA GLN A 108 -14.89 12.74 13.27
C GLN A 108 -14.86 14.14 12.62
N SER A 109 -15.87 14.47 11.79
CA SER A 109 -15.97 15.80 11.18
C SER A 109 -16.19 16.93 12.21
N HIS A 110 -16.89 16.65 13.32
CA HIS A 110 -17.03 17.63 14.41
C HIS A 110 -15.74 17.77 15.24
N ALA A 111 -15.00 16.69 15.46
CA ALA A 111 -13.71 16.75 16.14
C ALA A 111 -12.66 17.54 15.32
N ASP A 112 -12.63 17.34 14.01
CA ASP A 112 -11.74 18.06 13.09
C ASP A 112 -12.15 19.54 12.91
N GLY A 113 -13.45 19.84 13.01
CA GLY A 113 -13.98 21.22 13.00
C GLY A 113 -13.70 22.01 14.29
N ILE A 114 -13.70 21.36 15.45
CA ILE A 114 -13.40 22.01 16.74
C ILE A 114 -11.89 22.29 16.87
N LEU A 115 -11.01 21.42 16.36
CA LEU A 115 -9.56 21.64 16.39
C LEU A 115 -9.08 22.77 15.46
N HIS A 116 -9.81 23.09 14.39
CA HIS A 116 -9.46 24.20 13.48
C HIS A 116 -9.88 25.59 14.00
N THR A 117 -10.62 25.67 15.10
CA THR A 117 -11.02 26.93 15.75
C THR A 117 -10.19 27.27 16.99
N LEU A 118 -9.38 26.33 17.49
CA LEU A 118 -8.50 26.51 18.65
C LEU A 118 -7.03 26.73 18.27
N SER A 119 -6.72 26.89 16.98
CA SER A 119 -5.40 27.32 16.50
C SER A 119 -5.22 28.84 16.40
N HIS A 120 -6.21 29.65 16.83
CA HIS A 120 -6.17 31.12 16.71
C HIS A 120 -6.09 31.90 18.03
N LEU A 121 -5.87 31.25 19.17
CA LEU A 121 -5.70 31.93 20.47
C LEU A 121 -4.42 31.50 21.23
N SER A 122 -3.32 31.36 20.48
CA SER A 122 -1.98 31.53 21.05
C SER A 122 -1.18 32.40 20.08
N SER A 123 -0.56 33.46 20.61
CA SER A 123 0.28 34.48 19.96
C SER A 123 -0.40 35.61 19.14
N THR A 124 -0.76 36.67 19.87
CA THR A 124 -0.34 38.08 19.64
C THR A 124 -0.73 38.80 18.33
N ILE A 125 -1.76 39.66 18.40
CA ILE A 125 -1.88 40.84 17.54
C ILE A 125 -1.28 42.05 18.26
N ILE A 126 -0.23 42.59 17.65
CA ILE A 126 0.43 43.85 17.97
C ILE A 126 -0.47 45.01 17.50
N ILE A 127 -0.72 45.99 18.37
CA ILE A 127 -1.09 47.36 17.97
C ILE A 127 0.00 48.30 18.49
N LEU A 128 0.50 49.14 17.59
CA LEU A 128 1.66 50.02 17.71
C LEU A 128 1.58 51.05 18.86
N PRO A 129 2.75 51.50 19.36
CA PRO A 129 2.88 52.62 20.27
C PRO A 129 2.79 53.95 19.51
N SER A 130 2.10 54.91 20.11
CA SER A 130 2.30 56.33 19.83
C SER A 130 3.17 56.92 20.94
N SER A 131 4.06 57.84 20.54
CA SER A 131 4.78 58.81 21.38
C SER A 131 6.24 58.49 21.77
N LEU A 132 7.13 59.23 21.08
CA LEU A 132 8.31 59.99 21.57
C LEU A 132 9.73 59.59 21.11
N LYS A 133 10.35 60.57 20.41
CA LYS A 133 11.79 60.91 20.27
C LYS A 133 12.59 59.99 19.34
N GLY A 134 12.99 60.46 18.15
CA GLY A 134 14.15 61.34 17.89
C GLY A 134 15.40 60.44 17.71
N GLY A 135 16.25 60.50 16.69
CA GLY A 135 16.54 61.41 15.59
C GLY A 135 18.00 61.15 15.20
N LYS A 136 18.32 61.29 13.90
CA LYS A 136 19.65 61.46 13.27
C LYS A 136 20.62 60.25 13.23
N GLY A 137 21.24 60.08 12.06
CA GLY A 137 22.41 59.24 11.82
C GLY A 137 22.33 58.51 10.51
#